data_AF-A0A2R6C8F9-F1
#
_entry.id   AF-A0A2R6C8F9-F1
#
_cell.length_a   1.000
_cell.length_b   1.000
_cell.length_c   1.000
_cell.angle_alpha   90.00
_cell.angle_beta   90.00
_cell.angle_gamma   90.00
#
_symmetry.space_group_name_H-M   'P 1'
#
loop_
_entity.id
_entity.type
_entity.pdbx_description
1 polymer ?
#
loop_
_entity_poly.entity_id
_entity_poly.type
_entity_poly.pdbx_seq_one_letter_code
_entity_poly.pdbx_strand_id
1 'polypeptide(L)'
;LSVDIASWNTFWNYAALANTSVDTFYDMDTYAASYADFESALIYANSTLPCSKIGVALITQNVNTGSPLSYEEVEERFTLVESYGIRRIAIWDMPLPAYWWNRTSSFLNISLGGIPPLQVQSYTLSPTEFDANQPANLNLNLTVKGGLPPYLYELLLDGQMFFATTAPEPNLTLTVPLGVLVVGNHTFSVIVTDQEDTTILTLNKTIVVNPDPQITLFTANITNNLTVDQSVLLQVRVIGGTPPYTYTWYVNGQKLPTSNTSSKIVIRNLDAGENQVSVVIEDSAGYTIITKLFTIDVVTPQTIITYSPTPSLSRSPSSD
;
A
#
# COMPACT_ATOMS: atom_id res chain seq x y z
N LEU A 1 8.18 -31.08 2.57
CA LEU A 1 7.89 -32.46 2.13
C LEU A 1 6.43 -32.69 2.44
N SER A 2 5.58 -32.79 1.41
CA SER A 2 4.22 -33.26 1.63
C SER A 2 4.23 -34.76 1.89
N VAL A 3 3.28 -35.23 2.71
CA VAL A 3 3.05 -36.65 2.95
C VAL A 3 1.60 -36.93 2.60
N ASP A 4 1.42 -37.68 1.52
CA ASP A 4 0.12 -38.22 1.11
C ASP A 4 0.10 -39.73 1.36
N ILE A 5 -1.03 -40.24 1.83
CA ILE A 5 -1.22 -41.65 2.13
C ILE A 5 -2.38 -42.19 1.30
N ALA A 6 -2.19 -43.33 0.66
CA ALA A 6 -3.25 -44.10 0.03
C ALA A 6 -3.38 -45.44 0.78
N SER A 7 -4.50 -45.66 1.45
CA SER A 7 -4.74 -46.90 2.20
C SER A 7 -6.23 -47.18 2.39
N TRP A 8 -6.57 -48.39 2.80
CA TRP A 8 -7.93 -48.79 3.20
C TRP A 8 -8.23 -48.39 4.65
N ASN A 9 -9.46 -47.95 4.88
CA ASN A 9 -9.97 -47.55 6.19
C ASN A 9 -10.07 -48.73 7.18
N THR A 10 -10.06 -49.97 6.68
CA THR A 10 -10.03 -51.18 7.52
C THR A 10 -8.73 -51.32 8.30
N PHE A 11 -7.63 -50.71 7.84
CA PHE A 11 -6.33 -50.81 8.50
C PHE A 11 -6.00 -49.62 9.40
N TRP A 12 -6.64 -48.48 9.19
CA TRP A 12 -6.26 -47.24 9.86
C TRP A 12 -7.43 -46.53 10.51
N ASN A 13 -7.19 -46.00 11.71
CA ASN A 13 -8.16 -45.14 12.38
C ASN A 13 -8.08 -43.72 11.79
N TYR A 14 -8.97 -43.41 10.86
CA TYR A 14 -8.99 -42.11 10.18
C TYR A 14 -9.23 -40.94 11.14
N ALA A 15 -10.02 -41.13 12.20
CA ALA A 15 -10.22 -40.10 13.22
C ALA A 15 -8.93 -39.76 13.99
N ALA A 16 -8.06 -40.76 14.22
CA ALA A 16 -6.74 -40.51 14.81
C ALA A 16 -5.81 -39.81 13.80
N LEU A 17 -5.86 -40.25 12.53
CA LEU A 17 -5.04 -39.73 11.45
C LEU A 17 -5.37 -38.28 11.06
N ALA A 18 -6.63 -37.86 11.21
CA ALA A 18 -7.07 -36.47 11.00
C ALA A 18 -6.17 -35.44 11.71
N ASN A 19 -5.68 -35.80 12.91
CA ASN A 19 -4.88 -34.93 13.77
C ASN A 19 -3.36 -35.00 13.50
N THR A 20 -2.93 -35.77 12.50
CA THR A 20 -1.52 -35.89 12.13
C THR A 20 -1.11 -34.80 11.13
N SER A 21 0.18 -34.71 10.81
CA SER A 21 0.72 -33.79 9.80
C SER A 21 0.60 -34.31 8.36
N VAL A 22 -0.13 -35.40 8.13
CA VAL A 22 -0.40 -35.90 6.77
C VAL A 22 -1.31 -34.90 6.05
N ASP A 23 -0.97 -34.62 4.79
CA ASP A 23 -1.61 -33.61 3.96
C ASP A 23 -2.88 -34.17 3.31
N THR A 24 -2.75 -35.33 2.65
CA THR A 24 -3.88 -35.99 1.97
C THR A 24 -3.98 -37.47 2.31
N PHE A 25 -5.21 -37.93 2.50
CA PHE A 25 -5.58 -39.33 2.64
C PHE A 25 -6.48 -39.74 1.48
N TYR A 26 -5.97 -40.62 0.62
CA TYR A 26 -6.74 -41.30 -0.40
C TYR A 26 -7.33 -42.58 0.19
N ASP A 27 -8.64 -42.55 0.46
CA ASP A 27 -9.34 -43.74 0.97
C ASP A 27 -9.51 -44.77 -0.14
N MET A 28 -8.70 -45.83 -0.10
CA MET A 28 -8.68 -46.87 -1.12
C MET A 28 -9.99 -47.67 -1.17
N ASP A 29 -10.83 -47.61 -0.14
CA ASP A 29 -12.18 -48.18 -0.18
C ASP A 29 -13.11 -47.46 -1.18
N THR A 30 -12.75 -46.26 -1.63
CA THR A 30 -13.45 -45.59 -2.73
C THR A 30 -13.15 -46.21 -4.12
N TYR A 31 -12.17 -47.12 -4.24
CA TYR A 31 -12.02 -48.01 -5.40
C TYR A 31 -13.08 -49.12 -5.42
N ALA A 32 -14.36 -48.74 -5.37
CA ALA A 32 -15.45 -49.67 -5.14
C ALA A 32 -16.14 -50.10 -6.44
N ALA A 33 -16.38 -51.41 -6.56
CA ALA A 33 -17.03 -52.00 -7.73
C ALA A 33 -18.49 -51.57 -7.92
N SER A 34 -19.20 -51.25 -6.83
CA SER A 34 -20.59 -50.78 -6.85
C SER A 34 -20.68 -49.32 -6.38
N TYR A 35 -21.73 -48.60 -6.81
CA TYR A 35 -21.95 -47.23 -6.34
C TYR A 35 -22.26 -47.18 -4.84
N ALA A 36 -23.01 -48.15 -4.31
CA ALA A 36 -23.36 -48.20 -2.90
C ALA A 36 -22.14 -48.36 -1.98
N ASP A 37 -21.17 -49.18 -2.40
CA ASP A 37 -19.92 -49.35 -1.65
C ASP A 37 -19.06 -48.07 -1.72
N PHE A 38 -19.00 -47.44 -2.90
CA PHE A 38 -18.31 -46.16 -3.10
C PHE A 38 -18.91 -45.06 -2.20
N GLU A 39 -20.24 -44.91 -2.21
CA GLU A 39 -20.97 -43.94 -1.42
C GLU A 39 -20.73 -44.17 0.09
N SER A 40 -20.78 -45.42 0.53
CA SER A 40 -20.53 -45.79 1.93
C SER A 40 -19.11 -45.43 2.39
N ALA A 41 -18.09 -45.74 1.56
CA ALA A 41 -16.70 -45.40 1.84
C ALA A 41 -16.50 -43.87 1.90
N LEU A 42 -17.08 -43.15 0.95
CA LEU A 42 -16.97 -41.69 0.89
C LEU A 42 -17.65 -40.99 2.06
N ILE A 43 -18.83 -41.47 2.49
CA ILE A 43 -19.52 -41.00 3.70
C ILE A 43 -18.62 -41.21 4.92
N TYR A 44 -18.00 -42.38 5.05
CA TYR A 44 -17.12 -42.68 6.16
C TYR A 44 -15.91 -41.74 6.20
N ALA A 45 -15.20 -41.57 5.07
CA ALA A 45 -14.06 -40.67 4.97
C ALA A 45 -14.45 -39.22 5.33
N ASN A 46 -15.56 -38.72 4.76
CA ASN A 46 -16.04 -37.36 5.03
C ASN A 46 -16.50 -37.14 6.49
N SER A 47 -16.93 -38.20 7.18
CA SER A 47 -17.30 -38.13 8.60
C SER A 47 -16.11 -38.18 9.57
N THR A 48 -14.94 -38.65 9.11
CA THR A 48 -13.79 -38.94 9.97
C THR A 48 -12.58 -38.04 9.71
N LEU A 49 -12.45 -37.50 8.49
CA LEU A 49 -11.35 -36.63 8.08
C LEU A 49 -11.85 -35.20 7.78
N PRO A 50 -11.03 -34.17 8.04
CA PRO A 50 -11.31 -32.83 7.52
C PRO A 50 -11.35 -32.88 5.99
N CYS A 51 -12.36 -32.26 5.37
CA CYS A 51 -12.51 -32.25 3.90
C CYS A 51 -11.24 -31.76 3.18
N SER A 52 -10.50 -30.82 3.77
CA SER A 52 -9.21 -30.33 3.27
C SER A 52 -8.09 -31.37 3.24
N LYS A 53 -8.28 -32.56 3.81
CA LYS A 53 -7.33 -33.68 3.80
C LYS A 53 -7.82 -34.92 3.03
N ILE A 54 -9.02 -34.87 2.47
CA ILE A 54 -9.58 -36.03 1.76
C ILE A 54 -9.14 -36.01 0.31
N GLY A 55 -8.59 -37.14 -0.13
CA GLY A 55 -8.46 -37.52 -1.52
C GLY A 55 -9.43 -38.65 -1.84
N VAL A 56 -10.09 -38.59 -3.00
CA VAL A 56 -11.01 -39.65 -3.44
C VAL A 56 -10.46 -40.35 -4.66
N ALA A 57 -10.39 -41.66 -4.60
CA ALA A 57 -10.08 -42.47 -5.75
C ALA A 57 -11.36 -42.70 -6.58
N LEU A 58 -11.27 -42.42 -7.88
CA LEU A 58 -12.33 -42.66 -8.83
C LEU A 58 -11.90 -43.74 -9.84
N ILE A 59 -12.88 -44.40 -10.44
CA ILE A 59 -12.68 -45.51 -11.39
C ILE A 59 -13.43 -45.27 -12.68
N THR A 60 -12.88 -45.79 -13.78
CA THR A 60 -13.53 -45.84 -15.10
C THR A 60 -13.90 -47.27 -15.51
N GLN A 61 -13.44 -48.26 -14.74
CA GLN A 61 -13.73 -49.68 -14.93
C GLN A 61 -14.10 -50.31 -13.60
N ASN A 62 -15.02 -51.27 -13.63
CA ASN A 62 -15.36 -52.06 -12.46
C ASN A 62 -14.13 -52.86 -12.00
N VAL A 63 -13.68 -52.62 -10.77
CA VAL A 63 -12.44 -53.20 -10.22
C VAL A 63 -12.44 -54.73 -10.14
N ASN A 64 -13.61 -55.37 -10.13
CA ASN A 64 -13.74 -56.83 -10.05
C ASN A 64 -13.80 -57.49 -11.44
N THR A 65 -14.35 -56.81 -12.44
CA THR A 65 -14.61 -57.41 -13.77
C THR A 65 -13.78 -56.81 -14.89
N GLY A 66 -13.18 -55.63 -14.70
CA GLY A 66 -12.47 -54.88 -15.73
C GLY A 66 -13.37 -54.24 -16.79
N SER A 67 -14.69 -54.47 -16.71
CA SER A 67 -15.66 -53.87 -17.63
C SER A 67 -15.72 -52.36 -17.43
N PRO A 68 -15.77 -51.54 -18.51
CA PRO A 68 -15.98 -50.11 -18.39
C PRO A 68 -17.27 -49.79 -17.62
N LEU A 69 -17.20 -48.82 -16.73
CA LEU A 69 -18.40 -48.24 -16.13
C LEU A 69 -19.16 -47.43 -17.18
N SER A 70 -20.48 -47.37 -17.01
CA SER A 70 -21.30 -46.46 -17.81
C SER A 70 -20.96 -45.01 -17.49
N TYR A 71 -21.30 -44.12 -18.42
CA TYR A 71 -21.14 -42.68 -18.23
C TYR A 71 -21.89 -42.17 -16.98
N GLU A 72 -23.10 -42.68 -16.74
CA GLU A 72 -23.95 -42.32 -15.60
C GLU A 72 -23.32 -42.74 -14.27
N GLU A 73 -22.79 -43.97 -14.17
CA GLU A 73 -22.11 -44.43 -12.95
C GLU A 73 -20.85 -43.62 -12.61
N VAL A 74 -20.13 -43.15 -13.62
CA VAL A 74 -18.98 -42.25 -13.43
C VAL A 74 -19.47 -40.86 -13.01
N GLU A 75 -20.53 -40.35 -13.64
CA GLU A 75 -21.15 -39.06 -13.31
C GLU A 75 -21.63 -38.97 -11.87
N GLU A 76 -22.35 -39.99 -11.39
CA GLU A 76 -22.87 -40.03 -10.04
C GLU A 76 -21.73 -39.97 -9.01
N ARG A 77 -20.61 -40.65 -9.28
CA ARG A 77 -19.43 -40.61 -8.39
C ARG A 77 -18.82 -39.23 -8.30
N PHE A 78 -18.58 -38.59 -9.45
CA PHE A 78 -18.08 -37.22 -9.49
C PHE A 78 -19.02 -36.26 -8.75
N THR A 79 -20.32 -36.38 -8.99
CA THR A 79 -21.35 -35.53 -8.36
C THR A 79 -21.33 -35.68 -6.83
N LEU A 80 -21.19 -36.90 -6.32
CA LEU A 80 -21.13 -37.15 -4.89
C LEU A 80 -19.85 -36.55 -4.27
N VAL A 81 -18.68 -36.72 -4.89
CA VAL A 81 -17.41 -36.11 -4.44
C VAL A 81 -17.53 -34.59 -4.39
N GLU A 82 -18.09 -33.99 -5.44
CA GLU A 82 -18.29 -32.54 -5.52
C GLU A 82 -19.22 -32.04 -4.43
N SER A 83 -20.31 -32.78 -4.14
CA SER A 83 -21.31 -32.43 -3.13
C SER A 83 -20.74 -32.35 -1.71
N TYR A 84 -19.69 -33.14 -1.41
CA TYR A 84 -18.97 -33.08 -0.14
C TYR A 84 -17.89 -31.98 -0.08
N GLY A 85 -17.72 -31.20 -1.16
CA GLY A 85 -16.69 -30.16 -1.20
C GLY A 85 -15.27 -30.71 -1.40
N ILE A 86 -15.12 -32.00 -1.70
CA ILE A 86 -13.81 -32.64 -1.88
C ILE A 86 -13.25 -32.24 -3.25
N ARG A 87 -11.94 -31.93 -3.30
CA ARG A 87 -11.28 -31.39 -4.50
C ARG A 87 -10.02 -32.15 -4.94
N ARG A 88 -9.57 -33.14 -4.18
CA ARG A 88 -8.47 -34.02 -4.58
C ARG A 88 -9.05 -35.32 -5.05
N ILE A 89 -8.82 -35.63 -6.31
CA ILE A 89 -9.19 -36.91 -6.91
C ILE A 89 -7.93 -37.63 -7.38
N ALA A 90 -7.96 -38.95 -7.32
CA ALA A 90 -6.99 -39.83 -7.94
C ALA A 90 -7.71 -40.80 -8.87
N ILE A 91 -6.98 -41.33 -9.84
CA ILE A 91 -7.43 -42.46 -10.63
C ILE A 91 -6.37 -43.55 -10.55
N TRP A 92 -6.80 -44.80 -10.45
CA TRP A 92 -5.92 -45.94 -10.58
C TRP A 92 -5.52 -46.14 -12.03
N ASP A 93 -4.55 -47.01 -12.30
CA ASP A 93 -4.13 -47.39 -13.64
C ASP A 93 -5.30 -47.98 -14.46
N MET A 94 -6.08 -47.10 -15.09
CA MET A 94 -7.32 -47.41 -15.79
C MET A 94 -7.44 -46.53 -17.04
N PRO A 95 -8.03 -47.03 -18.13
CA PRO A 95 -8.27 -46.24 -19.33
C PRO A 95 -9.14 -45.01 -19.05
N LEU A 96 -8.70 -43.85 -19.56
CA LEU A 96 -9.42 -42.60 -19.43
C LEU A 96 -10.27 -42.33 -20.68
N PRO A 97 -11.62 -42.42 -20.59
CA PRO A 97 -12.47 -42.02 -21.71
C PRO A 97 -12.41 -40.51 -21.89
N ALA A 98 -12.56 -40.02 -23.13
CA ALA A 98 -12.41 -38.59 -23.45
C ALA A 98 -13.34 -37.68 -22.63
N TYR A 99 -14.54 -38.14 -22.25
CA TYR A 99 -15.49 -37.38 -21.44
C TYR A 99 -15.02 -37.17 -19.98
N TRP A 100 -14.04 -37.94 -19.50
CA TRP A 100 -13.48 -37.79 -18.15
C TRP A 100 -12.94 -36.38 -17.91
N TRP A 101 -12.28 -35.80 -18.91
CA TRP A 101 -11.71 -34.46 -18.82
C TRP A 101 -12.77 -33.36 -18.65
N ASN A 102 -13.98 -33.57 -19.18
CA ASN A 102 -15.10 -32.66 -18.96
C ASN A 102 -15.52 -32.68 -17.49
N ARG A 103 -15.37 -33.81 -16.79
CA ARG A 103 -15.71 -33.95 -15.37
C ARG A 103 -14.62 -33.42 -14.46
N THR A 104 -13.35 -33.62 -14.79
CA THR A 104 -12.28 -33.01 -13.99
C THR A 104 -12.24 -31.49 -14.13
N SER A 105 -12.89 -30.93 -15.15
CA SER A 105 -12.95 -29.48 -15.34
C SER A 105 -13.59 -28.74 -14.17
N SER A 106 -14.59 -29.30 -13.47
CA SER A 106 -15.21 -28.71 -12.28
C SER A 106 -14.27 -28.66 -11.07
N PHE A 107 -13.36 -29.64 -10.96
CA PHE A 107 -12.27 -29.66 -9.97
C PHE A 107 -11.20 -28.61 -10.29
N LEU A 108 -11.16 -28.16 -11.55
CA LEU A 108 -10.33 -27.05 -12.03
C LEU A 108 -11.11 -25.72 -12.10
N ASN A 109 -12.43 -25.74 -11.88
CA ASN A 109 -13.29 -24.58 -12.12
C ASN A 109 -13.47 -23.70 -10.88
N ILE A 110 -13.15 -22.44 -11.06
CA ILE A 110 -13.00 -21.43 -10.01
C ILE A 110 -14.36 -20.95 -9.47
N SER A 111 -15.46 -21.16 -10.21
CA SER A 111 -16.79 -20.64 -9.84
C SER A 111 -17.57 -21.52 -8.86
N LEU A 112 -17.10 -22.73 -8.53
CA LEU A 112 -17.74 -23.67 -7.59
C LEU A 112 -16.77 -24.22 -6.53
N GLY A 113 -15.65 -23.52 -6.29
CA GLY A 113 -14.71 -23.82 -5.20
C GLY A 113 -13.46 -24.62 -5.58
N GLY A 114 -12.99 -24.57 -6.84
CA GLY A 114 -11.57 -24.82 -7.13
C GLY A 114 -10.69 -23.71 -6.57
N ILE A 115 -9.41 -23.99 -6.30
CA ILE A 115 -8.45 -22.95 -5.88
C ILE A 115 -8.37 -21.92 -7.01
N PRO A 116 -8.81 -20.66 -6.80
CA PRO A 116 -8.68 -19.65 -7.85
C PRO A 116 -7.22 -19.49 -8.26
N PRO A 117 -6.92 -19.15 -9.53
CA PRO A 117 -5.55 -18.80 -9.89
C PRO A 117 -5.08 -17.67 -8.99
N LEU A 118 -3.84 -17.76 -8.52
CA LEU A 118 -3.22 -16.70 -7.73
C LEU A 118 -3.23 -15.40 -8.55
N GLN A 119 -3.82 -14.35 -8.00
CA GLN A 119 -3.97 -13.04 -8.65
C GLN A 119 -3.89 -11.92 -7.62
N VAL A 120 -3.40 -10.75 -8.05
CA VAL A 120 -3.47 -9.52 -7.23
C VAL A 120 -4.91 -9.02 -7.20
N GLN A 121 -5.51 -8.90 -6.02
CA GLN A 121 -6.82 -8.30 -5.84
C GLN A 121 -6.73 -6.81 -5.50
N SER A 122 -5.82 -6.42 -4.61
CA SER A 122 -5.58 -5.01 -4.26
C SER A 122 -4.12 -4.77 -3.91
N TYR A 123 -3.59 -3.59 -4.23
CA TYR A 123 -2.20 -3.25 -3.97
C TYR A 123 -2.04 -1.74 -3.80
N THR A 124 -1.81 -1.30 -2.56
CA THR A 124 -1.63 0.11 -2.21
C THR A 124 -0.30 0.35 -1.46
N LEU A 125 0.28 1.52 -1.71
CA LEU A 125 1.47 2.03 -1.02
C LEU A 125 1.12 3.44 -0.55
N SER A 126 1.47 3.79 0.68
CA SER A 126 1.37 5.16 1.17
C SER A 126 2.34 5.42 2.33
N PRO A 127 3.03 6.58 2.35
CA PRO A 127 3.18 7.55 1.26
C PRO A 127 4.07 7.01 0.11
N THR A 128 4.10 7.74 -1.01
CA THR A 128 4.93 7.42 -2.19
C THR A 128 5.88 8.56 -2.58
N GLU A 129 5.92 9.63 -1.81
CA GLU A 129 6.80 10.77 -2.01
C GLU A 129 7.55 11.03 -0.70
N PHE A 130 8.86 11.25 -0.80
CA PHE A 130 9.77 11.44 0.32
C PHE A 130 10.80 12.52 -0.01
N ASP A 131 11.42 13.09 1.02
CA ASP A 131 12.53 14.02 0.85
C ASP A 131 13.88 13.30 0.92
N ALA A 132 14.87 13.87 0.24
CA ALA A 132 16.24 13.42 0.30
C ALA A 132 16.75 13.43 1.74
N ASN A 133 17.73 12.57 2.03
CA ASN A 133 18.41 12.50 3.33
C ASN A 133 17.50 12.11 4.52
N GLN A 134 16.21 11.85 4.30
CA GLN A 134 15.30 11.32 5.30
C GLN A 134 15.05 9.81 5.08
N PRO A 135 14.84 9.02 6.15
CA PRO A 135 14.43 7.63 6.02
C PRO A 135 13.02 7.52 5.42
N ALA A 136 12.90 6.85 4.28
CA ALA A 136 11.63 6.51 3.66
C ALA A 136 11.00 5.30 4.36
N ASN A 137 9.79 5.49 4.88
CA ASN A 137 8.96 4.43 5.44
C ASN A 137 7.60 4.47 4.77
N LEU A 138 7.20 3.37 4.13
CA LEU A 138 5.88 3.25 3.50
C LEU A 138 5.04 2.16 4.15
N ASN A 139 3.73 2.27 3.99
CA ASN A 139 2.78 1.21 4.33
C ASN A 139 2.38 0.48 3.06
N LEU A 140 2.65 -0.81 3.02
CA LEU A 140 2.18 -1.75 2.02
C LEU A 140 0.86 -2.35 2.50
N ASN A 141 -0.18 -2.28 1.67
CA ASN A 141 -1.35 -3.14 1.78
C ASN A 141 -1.54 -3.90 0.47
N LEU A 142 -1.38 -5.22 0.53
CA LEU A 142 -1.51 -6.13 -0.59
C LEU A 142 -2.53 -7.21 -0.25
N THR A 143 -3.49 -7.41 -1.12
CA THR A 143 -4.43 -8.54 -1.06
C THR A 143 -4.27 -9.35 -2.33
N VAL A 144 -4.04 -10.65 -2.18
CA VAL A 144 -4.14 -11.62 -3.26
C VAL A 144 -5.44 -12.41 -3.18
N LYS A 145 -5.84 -13.02 -4.29
CA LYS A 145 -6.96 -13.95 -4.35
C LYS A 145 -6.47 -15.22 -5.04
N GLY A 146 -6.94 -16.36 -4.57
CA GLY A 146 -6.52 -17.64 -5.13
C GLY A 146 -5.14 -18.07 -4.65
N GLY A 147 -4.63 -19.14 -5.26
CA GLY A 147 -3.44 -19.85 -4.80
C GLY A 147 -3.68 -20.61 -3.49
N LEU A 148 -2.67 -21.39 -3.10
CA LEU A 148 -2.66 -22.12 -1.84
C LEU A 148 -1.79 -21.42 -0.79
N PRO A 149 -2.33 -21.09 0.41
CA PRO A 149 -1.50 -20.62 1.50
C PRO A 149 -0.56 -21.73 2.01
N PRO A 150 0.58 -21.38 2.63
CA PRO A 150 1.05 -20.02 2.88
C PRO A 150 1.60 -19.34 1.63
N TYR A 151 1.51 -18.01 1.60
CA TYR A 151 2.06 -17.18 0.53
C TYR A 151 3.43 -16.64 0.95
N LEU A 152 4.41 -16.73 0.05
CA LEU A 152 5.68 -16.03 0.12
C LEU A 152 5.57 -14.69 -0.61
N TYR A 153 5.91 -13.60 0.07
CA TYR A 153 5.95 -12.25 -0.48
C TYR A 153 7.38 -11.76 -0.51
N GLU A 154 7.91 -11.50 -1.70
CA GLU A 154 9.24 -10.94 -1.92
C GLU A 154 9.10 -9.52 -2.43
N LEU A 155 9.62 -8.55 -1.66
CA LEU A 155 9.54 -7.13 -1.97
C LEU A 155 10.78 -6.72 -2.77
N LEU A 156 10.54 -6.02 -3.87
CA LEU A 156 11.56 -5.54 -4.79
C LEU A 156 11.59 -4.02 -4.78
N LEU A 157 12.80 -3.47 -4.70
CA LEU A 157 13.10 -2.06 -4.93
C LEU A 157 14.07 -1.97 -6.11
N ASP A 158 13.71 -1.19 -7.12
CA ASP A 158 14.46 -1.05 -8.38
C ASP A 158 14.77 -2.39 -9.06
N GLY A 159 13.81 -3.32 -8.97
CA GLY A 159 13.92 -4.66 -9.51
C GLY A 159 14.83 -5.62 -8.71
N GLN A 160 15.38 -5.18 -7.57
CA GLN A 160 16.16 -6.02 -6.67
C GLN A 160 15.36 -6.38 -5.43
N MET A 161 15.32 -7.67 -5.10
CA MET A 161 14.71 -8.14 -3.85
C MET A 161 15.54 -7.66 -2.66
N PHE A 162 14.88 -7.06 -1.68
CA PHE A 162 15.53 -6.58 -0.45
C PHE A 162 14.90 -7.13 0.83
N PHE A 163 13.68 -7.68 0.74
CA PHE A 163 12.97 -8.24 1.88
C PHE A 163 12.02 -9.36 1.41
N ALA A 164 11.83 -10.39 2.24
CA ALA A 164 10.85 -11.42 2.01
C ALA A 164 10.17 -11.85 3.32
N THR A 165 8.91 -12.26 3.24
CA THR A 165 8.14 -12.78 4.37
C THR A 165 7.07 -13.77 3.90
N THR A 166 6.62 -14.65 4.79
CA THR A 166 5.53 -15.59 4.52
C THR A 166 4.30 -15.27 5.36
N ALA A 167 3.10 -15.37 4.80
CA ALA A 167 1.85 -15.25 5.56
C ALA A 167 0.87 -16.38 5.20
N PRO A 168 0.14 -16.94 6.19
CA PRO A 168 -0.90 -17.93 5.93
C PRO A 168 -2.16 -17.30 5.31
N GLU A 169 -2.35 -15.99 5.46
CA GLU A 169 -3.49 -15.25 4.96
C GLU A 169 -3.18 -14.50 3.66
N PRO A 170 -4.18 -14.27 2.78
CA PRO A 170 -4.00 -13.59 1.50
C PRO A 170 -3.83 -12.06 1.62
N ASN A 171 -3.96 -11.50 2.82
CA ASN A 171 -3.77 -10.08 3.11
C ASN A 171 -2.41 -9.86 3.78
N LEU A 172 -1.57 -9.03 3.17
CA LEU A 172 -0.32 -8.56 3.74
C LEU A 172 -0.41 -7.05 3.99
N THR A 173 -0.30 -6.66 5.26
CA THR A 173 -0.08 -5.27 5.68
C THR A 173 1.27 -5.16 6.36
N LEU A 174 2.14 -4.29 5.86
CA LEU A 174 3.50 -4.12 6.37
C LEU A 174 3.93 -2.65 6.34
N THR A 175 4.56 -2.17 7.40
CA THR A 175 5.36 -0.94 7.35
C THR A 175 6.76 -1.32 6.90
N VAL A 176 7.17 -0.80 5.74
CA VAL A 176 8.41 -1.15 5.05
C VAL A 176 9.42 -0.01 5.23
N PRO A 177 10.50 -0.22 6.00
CA PRO A 177 11.58 0.75 6.10
C PRO A 177 12.51 0.60 4.89
N LEU A 178 12.44 1.55 3.95
CA LEU A 178 13.34 1.58 2.79
C LEU A 178 14.67 2.27 3.10
N GLY A 179 14.76 2.94 4.25
CA GLY A 179 15.96 3.70 4.63
C GLY A 179 16.12 4.96 3.80
N VAL A 180 17.34 5.46 3.69
CA VAL A 180 17.64 6.68 2.92
C VAL A 180 17.86 6.30 1.46
N LEU A 181 17.01 6.81 0.58
CA LEU A 181 17.08 6.59 -0.86
C LEU A 181 17.77 7.76 -1.57
N VAL A 182 18.30 7.51 -2.76
CA VAL A 182 18.88 8.56 -3.61
C VAL A 182 17.77 9.41 -4.23
N VAL A 183 18.08 10.67 -4.57
CA VAL A 183 17.11 11.54 -5.26
C VAL A 183 16.74 10.95 -6.62
N GLY A 184 15.44 10.87 -6.90
CA GLY A 184 14.91 10.37 -8.16
C GLY A 184 13.68 9.48 -7.99
N ASN A 185 13.36 8.75 -9.06
CA ASN A 185 12.25 7.82 -9.09
C ASN A 185 12.77 6.40 -8.84
N HIS A 186 12.16 5.73 -7.87
CA HIS A 186 12.38 4.33 -7.56
C HIS A 186 11.16 3.51 -7.92
N THR A 187 11.35 2.25 -8.27
CA THR A 187 10.25 1.33 -8.57
C THR A 187 10.09 0.31 -7.46
N PHE A 188 8.85 0.13 -6.98
CA PHE A 188 8.51 -0.85 -5.96
C PHE A 188 7.49 -1.85 -6.51
N SER A 189 7.77 -3.13 -6.33
CA SER A 189 6.88 -4.24 -6.69
C SER A 189 7.05 -5.40 -5.73
N VAL A 190 6.13 -6.37 -5.80
CA VAL A 190 6.09 -7.53 -4.92
C VAL A 190 5.85 -8.77 -5.78
N ILE A 191 6.72 -9.77 -5.63
CA ILE A 191 6.46 -11.13 -6.13
C ILE A 191 5.68 -11.86 -5.04
N VAL A 192 4.61 -12.55 -5.43
CA VAL A 192 3.85 -13.43 -4.54
C VAL A 192 3.90 -14.83 -5.09
N THR A 193 4.32 -15.77 -4.26
CA THR A 193 4.42 -17.21 -4.58
C THR A 193 3.54 -17.99 -3.62
N ASP A 194 2.69 -18.88 -4.14
CA ASP A 194 1.89 -19.77 -3.29
C ASP A 194 2.62 -21.07 -2.94
N GLN A 195 1.99 -21.96 -2.18
CA GLN A 195 2.60 -23.22 -1.74
C GLN A 195 2.98 -24.17 -2.89
N GLU A 196 2.36 -24.04 -4.06
CA GLU A 196 2.61 -24.88 -5.23
C GLU A 196 3.58 -24.19 -6.22
N ASP A 197 4.39 -23.25 -5.73
CA ASP A 197 5.38 -22.49 -6.50
C ASP A 197 4.77 -21.66 -7.65
N THR A 198 3.46 -21.36 -7.61
CA THR A 198 2.84 -20.46 -8.59
C THR A 198 3.16 -19.02 -8.23
N THR A 199 3.81 -18.31 -9.15
CA THR A 199 4.27 -16.92 -8.93
C THR A 199 3.45 -15.89 -9.69
N ILE A 200 3.14 -14.77 -9.05
CA ILE A 200 2.65 -13.54 -9.68
C ILE A 200 3.51 -12.34 -9.28
N LEU A 201 3.47 -11.28 -10.09
CA LEU A 201 4.16 -10.01 -9.83
C LEU A 201 3.13 -8.87 -9.83
N THR A 202 3.22 -7.97 -8.84
CA THR A 202 2.41 -6.75 -8.83
C THR A 202 2.86 -5.76 -9.90
N LEU A 203 1.98 -4.83 -10.29
CA LEU A 203 2.39 -3.70 -11.12
C LEU A 203 3.45 -2.86 -10.40
N ASN A 204 4.39 -2.28 -11.15
CA ASN A 204 5.35 -1.35 -10.55
C ASN A 204 4.63 -0.09 -10.05
N LYS A 205 4.97 0.33 -8.83
CA LYS A 205 4.62 1.66 -8.31
C LYS A 205 5.87 2.52 -8.21
N THR A 206 5.70 3.80 -8.51
CA THR A 206 6.77 4.78 -8.41
C THR A 206 6.81 5.35 -7.00
N ILE A 207 8.00 5.36 -6.42
CA ILE A 207 8.35 6.12 -5.23
C ILE A 207 9.20 7.30 -5.70
N VAL A 208 8.85 8.51 -5.31
CA VAL A 208 9.58 9.73 -5.69
C VAL A 208 10.36 10.23 -4.48
N VAL A 209 11.66 10.43 -4.65
CA VAL A 209 12.53 11.07 -3.66
C VAL A 209 12.90 12.44 -4.19
N ASN A 210 12.32 13.47 -3.62
CA ASN A 210 12.54 14.86 -3.99
C ASN A 210 13.83 15.39 -3.35
N PRO A 211 14.60 16.26 -4.02
CA PRO A 211 15.72 16.95 -3.38
C PRO A 211 15.22 17.85 -2.24
N ASP A 212 16.04 18.16 -1.23
CA ASP A 212 15.63 19.10 -0.16
C ASP A 212 15.16 20.45 -0.73
N PRO A 213 14.11 21.07 -0.16
CA PRO A 213 13.63 22.37 -0.62
C PRO A 213 14.70 23.46 -0.44
N GLN A 214 14.82 24.34 -1.44
CA GLN A 214 15.81 25.43 -1.48
C GLN A 214 15.13 26.77 -1.74
N ILE A 215 15.47 27.79 -0.95
CA ILE A 215 15.03 29.17 -1.19
C ILE A 215 15.87 29.79 -2.31
N THR A 216 15.21 30.22 -3.39
CA THR A 216 15.86 30.87 -4.54
C THR A 216 15.66 32.38 -4.58
N LEU A 217 14.65 32.89 -3.86
CA LEU A 217 14.35 34.31 -3.77
C LEU A 217 13.71 34.62 -2.43
N PHE A 218 14.14 35.71 -1.79
CA PHE A 218 13.40 36.33 -0.70
C PHE A 218 13.53 37.86 -0.82
N THR A 219 12.43 38.54 -1.17
CA THR A 219 12.43 39.95 -1.56
C THR A 219 11.23 40.69 -0.99
N ALA A 220 11.37 42.01 -0.85
CA ALA A 220 10.29 42.93 -0.54
C ALA A 220 10.09 43.94 -1.68
N ASN A 221 8.86 44.46 -1.85
CA ASN A 221 8.54 45.47 -2.85
C ASN A 221 8.90 46.91 -2.43
N ILE A 222 10.03 47.07 -1.76
CA ILE A 222 10.54 48.36 -1.29
C ILE A 222 11.97 48.56 -1.80
N THR A 223 12.28 49.78 -2.22
CA THR A 223 13.62 50.17 -2.67
C THR A 223 14.39 50.96 -1.60
N ASN A 224 13.68 51.61 -0.68
CA ASN A 224 14.21 52.45 0.40
C ASN A 224 13.45 52.16 1.71
N ASN A 225 13.71 52.96 2.75
CA ASN A 225 13.01 52.90 4.03
C ASN A 225 11.49 53.00 3.85
N LEU A 226 10.76 52.17 4.60
CA LEU A 226 9.31 52.22 4.67
C LEU A 226 8.90 53.39 5.56
N THR A 227 7.88 54.17 5.21
CA THR A 227 7.36 55.17 6.15
C THR A 227 6.42 54.49 7.15
N VAL A 228 6.37 54.96 8.39
CA VAL A 228 5.35 54.54 9.36
C VAL A 228 3.95 54.58 8.71
N ASP A 229 3.11 53.60 9.06
CA ASP A 229 1.76 53.35 8.51
C ASP A 229 1.70 52.85 7.05
N GLN A 230 2.83 52.72 6.35
CA GLN A 230 2.87 52.04 5.06
C GLN A 230 2.92 50.52 5.20
N SER A 231 2.61 49.83 4.10
CA SER A 231 2.66 48.37 4.01
C SER A 231 3.70 47.90 3.03
N VAL A 232 4.26 46.71 3.28
CA VAL A 232 5.26 46.07 2.44
C VAL A 232 4.80 44.67 2.03
N LEU A 233 4.96 44.33 0.75
CA LEU A 233 4.75 42.99 0.22
C LEU A 233 6.09 42.26 0.19
N LEU A 234 6.17 41.13 0.90
CA LEU A 234 7.27 40.19 0.79
C LEU A 234 6.86 38.99 -0.06
N GLN A 235 7.85 38.44 -0.76
CA GLN A 235 7.74 37.23 -1.55
C GLN A 235 8.94 36.33 -1.32
N VAL A 236 8.69 35.03 -1.17
CA VAL A 236 9.68 33.97 -1.19
C VAL A 236 9.45 33.06 -2.40
N ARG A 237 10.51 32.51 -2.98
CA ARG A 237 10.44 31.45 -4.00
C ARG A 237 11.24 30.25 -3.53
N VAL A 238 10.62 29.08 -3.59
CA VAL A 238 11.23 27.80 -3.21
C VAL A 238 11.22 26.86 -4.43
N ILE A 239 12.26 26.05 -4.57
CA ILE A 239 12.35 24.95 -5.54
C ILE A 239 12.72 23.66 -4.79
N GLY A 240 12.45 22.49 -5.35
CA GLY A 240 12.72 21.20 -4.67
C GLY A 240 11.77 20.95 -3.48
N GLY A 241 11.96 19.87 -2.74
CA GLY A 241 11.05 19.38 -1.70
C GLY A 241 9.77 18.79 -2.26
N THR A 242 8.88 18.35 -1.37
CA THR A 242 7.63 17.67 -1.73
C THR A 242 6.42 18.62 -1.61
N PRO A 243 5.77 19.07 -2.71
CA PRO A 243 4.61 19.95 -2.64
C PRO A 243 3.37 19.27 -1.99
N PRO A 244 2.38 20.02 -1.48
CA PRO A 244 2.35 21.48 -1.31
C PRO A 244 3.18 21.97 -0.10
N TYR A 245 3.69 23.20 -0.18
CA TYR A 245 4.37 23.86 0.94
C TYR A 245 3.43 24.66 1.82
N THR A 246 3.75 24.73 3.11
CA THR A 246 3.17 25.67 4.07
C THR A 246 4.20 26.74 4.44
N TYR A 247 3.70 27.93 4.78
CA TYR A 247 4.54 29.11 5.06
C TYR A 247 4.10 29.72 6.40
N THR A 248 5.05 29.89 7.31
CA THR A 248 4.83 30.54 8.60
C THR A 248 5.73 31.76 8.72
N TRP A 249 5.14 32.95 8.71
CA TRP A 249 5.85 34.23 8.72
C TRP A 249 6.07 34.76 10.13
N TYR A 250 7.23 35.40 10.33
CA TYR A 250 7.66 35.99 11.59
C TYR A 250 8.13 37.43 11.40
N VAL A 251 7.81 38.30 12.36
CA VAL A 251 8.32 39.67 12.47
C VAL A 251 8.93 39.84 13.85
N ASN A 252 10.18 40.26 13.93
CA ASN A 252 10.93 40.45 15.18
C ASN A 252 10.85 39.21 16.10
N GLY A 253 10.92 38.01 15.49
CA GLY A 253 10.80 36.72 16.18
C GLY A 253 9.38 36.32 16.61
N GLN A 254 8.37 37.16 16.41
CA GLN A 254 6.98 36.86 16.73
C GLN A 254 6.25 36.28 15.50
N LYS A 255 5.60 35.14 15.69
CA LYS A 255 4.78 34.49 14.65
C LYS A 255 3.57 35.36 14.32
N LEU A 256 3.33 35.61 13.05
CA LEU A 256 2.15 36.36 12.62
C LEU A 256 0.87 35.50 12.77
N PRO A 257 -0.20 36.04 13.40
CA PRO A 257 -1.34 35.25 13.85
C PRO A 257 -2.35 34.81 12.78
N THR A 258 -2.29 35.26 11.52
CA THR A 258 -3.38 35.02 10.55
C THR A 258 -2.97 34.67 9.10
N SER A 259 -3.56 33.55 8.63
CA SER A 259 -4.01 33.12 7.28
C SER A 259 -3.07 32.98 6.08
N ASN A 260 -1.84 33.46 6.08
CA ASN A 260 -1.01 33.42 4.86
C ASN A 260 -0.03 32.25 4.84
N THR A 261 -0.51 31.04 4.53
CA THR A 261 0.31 29.90 4.07
C THR A 261 0.80 30.09 2.63
N SER A 262 1.01 31.34 2.22
CA SER A 262 1.38 31.72 0.87
C SER A 262 2.86 32.09 0.84
N SER A 263 3.46 31.87 -0.33
CA SER A 263 4.79 32.37 -0.67
C SER A 263 4.87 33.91 -0.73
N LYS A 264 3.77 34.62 -0.46
CA LYS A 264 3.68 36.07 -0.39
C LYS A 264 2.92 36.53 0.85
N ILE A 265 3.35 37.65 1.46
CA ILE A 265 2.65 38.28 2.59
C ILE A 265 2.71 39.80 2.48
N VAL A 266 1.61 40.47 2.87
CA VAL A 266 1.60 41.92 3.10
C VAL A 266 1.68 42.18 4.59
N ILE A 267 2.72 42.91 5.02
CA ILE A 267 2.92 43.31 6.42
C ILE A 267 2.55 44.79 6.55
N ARG A 268 1.86 45.12 7.65
CA ARG A 268 1.40 46.47 8.00
C ARG A 268 1.86 46.80 9.42
N ASN A 269 1.88 48.09 9.75
CA ASN A 269 2.13 48.58 11.11
C ASN A 269 3.45 48.08 11.70
N LEU A 270 4.52 48.10 10.88
CA LEU A 270 5.86 47.86 11.39
C LEU A 270 6.27 49.04 12.29
N ASP A 271 6.95 48.72 13.39
CA ASP A 271 7.43 49.72 14.34
C ASP A 271 8.50 50.61 13.70
N ALA A 272 8.63 51.86 14.13
CA ALA A 272 9.71 52.73 13.68
C ALA A 272 11.08 52.12 14.06
N GLY A 273 12.03 52.14 13.12
CA GLY A 273 13.34 51.49 13.26
C GLY A 273 13.46 50.19 12.48
N GLU A 274 14.42 49.36 12.88
CA GLU A 274 14.76 48.11 12.20
C GLU A 274 13.73 47.01 12.53
N ASN A 275 13.13 46.42 11.50
CA ASN A 275 12.25 45.26 11.64
C ASN A 275 12.82 44.06 10.87
N GLN A 276 12.90 42.91 11.53
CA GLN A 276 13.46 41.67 10.96
C GLN A 276 12.35 40.69 10.61
N VAL A 277 12.30 40.27 9.34
CA VAL A 277 11.29 39.35 8.83
C VAL A 277 11.93 38.02 8.42
N SER A 278 11.30 36.91 8.79
CA SER A 278 11.65 35.58 8.29
C SER A 278 10.41 34.75 8.00
N VAL A 279 10.60 33.67 7.24
CA VAL A 279 9.55 32.69 6.99
C VAL A 279 10.13 31.28 7.15
N VAL A 280 9.40 30.44 7.87
CA VAL A 280 9.60 29.00 7.94
C VAL A 280 8.73 28.38 6.84
N ILE A 281 9.35 27.62 5.94
CA ILE A 281 8.67 26.87 4.89
C ILE A 281 8.76 25.39 5.25
N GLU A 282 7.62 24.71 5.28
CA GLU A 282 7.54 23.26 5.46
C GLU A 282 6.92 22.65 4.20
N ASP A 283 7.49 21.59 3.68
CA ASP A 283 6.90 20.84 2.57
C ASP A 283 5.93 19.76 3.06
N SER A 284 5.26 19.04 2.16
CA SER A 284 4.22 18.08 2.55
C SER A 284 4.76 16.78 3.15
N ALA A 285 6.05 16.51 2.98
CA ALA A 285 6.75 15.40 3.60
C ALA A 285 7.34 15.78 4.98
N GLY A 286 7.26 17.07 5.35
CA GLY A 286 7.57 17.59 6.69
C GLY A 286 8.98 18.18 6.81
N TYR A 287 9.72 18.36 5.71
CA TYR A 287 11.01 19.02 5.73
C TYR A 287 10.82 20.53 5.91
N THR A 288 11.59 21.13 6.83
CA THR A 288 11.54 22.58 7.12
C THR A 288 12.82 23.31 6.71
N ILE A 289 12.65 24.46 6.05
CA ILE A 289 13.70 25.46 5.82
C ILE A 289 13.27 26.81 6.34
N ILE A 290 14.24 27.65 6.71
CA ILE A 290 14.00 29.01 7.19
C ILE A 290 14.79 29.98 6.33
N THR A 291 14.19 31.09 5.95
CA THR A 291 14.91 32.17 5.27
C THR A 291 15.96 32.80 6.17
N LYS A 292 16.99 33.41 5.55
CA LYS A 292 17.75 34.45 6.22
C LYS A 292 16.83 35.61 6.62
N LEU A 293 17.22 36.38 7.63
CA LEU A 293 16.49 37.56 8.06
C LEU A 293 16.50 38.60 6.93
N PHE A 294 15.32 39.17 6.65
CA PHE A 294 15.15 40.32 5.77
C PHE A 294 14.87 41.55 6.64
N THR A 295 15.72 42.56 6.52
CA THR A 295 15.64 43.78 7.32
C THR A 295 14.83 44.85 6.60
N ILE A 296 13.91 45.48 7.33
CA ILE A 296 13.06 46.59 6.85
C ILE A 296 13.22 47.75 7.82
N ASP A 297 13.82 48.84 7.35
CA ASP A 297 13.92 50.08 8.12
C ASP A 297 12.68 50.93 7.93
N VAL A 298 12.04 51.29 9.05
CA VAL A 298 10.84 52.13 9.06
C VAL A 298 11.17 53.51 9.61
N VAL A 299 10.87 54.56 8.85
CA VAL A 299 11.12 55.96 9.22
C VAL A 299 9.83 56.70 9.57
N THR A 300 9.92 57.58 10.57
CA THR A 300 8.86 58.54 10.85
C THR A 300 8.93 59.72 9.87
N PRO A 301 7.79 60.27 9.42
CA PRO A 301 7.79 61.50 8.62
C PRO A 301 8.46 62.64 9.39
N GLN A 302 9.36 63.38 8.74
CA GLN A 302 9.91 64.60 9.33
C GLN A 302 8.82 65.69 9.42
N THR A 303 8.54 66.15 10.64
CA THR A 303 7.66 67.31 10.85
C THR A 303 8.43 68.59 10.52
N ILE A 304 8.09 69.25 9.40
CA ILE A 304 8.61 70.61 9.11
C ILE A 304 7.81 71.60 9.96
N ILE A 305 8.41 72.11 11.03
CA ILE A 305 7.84 73.21 11.80
C ILE A 305 8.18 74.51 11.06
N THR A 306 7.21 75.08 10.34
CA THR A 306 7.33 76.43 9.81
C THR A 306 7.07 77.44 10.93
N TYR A 307 8.12 78.13 11.38
CA TYR A 307 7.96 79.27 12.25
C TYR A 307 7.42 80.45 11.43
N SER A 308 6.16 80.83 11.65
CA SER A 308 5.64 82.11 11.15
C SER A 308 6.32 83.25 11.89
N PRO A 309 6.92 84.24 11.21
CA PRO A 309 7.52 85.39 11.88
C PRO A 309 6.42 86.18 12.61
N THR A 310 6.71 86.56 13.85
CA THR A 310 5.85 87.37 14.71
C THR A 310 5.59 88.73 14.04
N PRO A 311 4.34 89.20 13.92
CA PRO A 311 4.08 90.50 13.33
C PRO A 311 4.63 91.60 14.25
N SER A 312 5.56 92.41 13.73
CA SER A 312 6.07 93.60 14.41
C SER A 312 4.97 94.65 14.52
N LEU A 313 4.66 95.08 15.75
CA LEU A 313 3.75 96.21 16.02
C LEU A 313 4.30 97.49 15.38
N SER A 314 3.60 98.02 14.38
CA SER A 314 3.87 99.33 13.81
C SER A 314 3.39 100.43 14.75
N ARG A 315 4.29 101.32 15.15
CA ARG A 315 4.01 102.53 15.94
C ARG A 315 3.17 103.52 15.14
N SER A 316 2.04 103.97 15.69
CA SER A 316 1.17 105.01 15.14
C SER A 316 1.92 106.33 14.93
N PRO A 317 1.65 107.11 13.87
CA PRO A 317 2.14 108.47 13.75
C PRO A 317 1.31 109.43 14.59
N SER A 318 1.97 110.30 15.36
CA SER A 318 1.38 111.50 15.94
C SER A 318 1.30 112.59 14.87
N SER A 319 0.19 113.32 14.82
CA SER A 319 0.11 114.60 14.11
C SER A 319 -0.45 115.64 15.07
N ASP A 320 0.35 116.69 15.24
CA ASP A 320 -0.01 118.02 15.75
C ASP A 320 -1.18 118.67 14.97
#